data_AF-A0A2V6HH77-F1
#
_entry.id   AF-A0A2V6HH77-F1
#
_cell.length_a   1.000
_cell.length_b   1.000
_cell.length_c   1.000
_cell.angle_alpha   90.00
_cell.angle_beta   90.00
_cell.angle_gamma   90.00
#
_symmetry.space_group_name_H-M   'P 1'
#
loop_
_entity.id
_entity.type
_entity.pdbx_description
1 polymer ?
#
loop_
_entity_poly.entity_id
_entity_poly.type
_entity_poly.pdbx_seq_one_letter_code
_entity_poly.pdbx_strand_id
1 'polypeptide(L)'
;MFDWFDARYEAHRIWFGREEYGGERDILLLPCELVSFDHRRSFLWTPTTAARDRRDPWVDEIVADVNLRNHFGLQDGDVVEIRVPG
;
A
#
# COMPACT_ATOMS: atom_id res chain seq x y z
N MET A 1 -4.00 -12.28 -9.53
CA MET A 1 -4.69 -11.09 -8.99
C MET A 1 -4.32 -11.04 -7.52
N PHE A 2 -3.82 -9.90 -7.05
CA PHE A 2 -3.45 -9.71 -5.65
C PHE A 2 -4.71 -9.75 -4.78
N ASP A 3 -4.65 -10.43 -3.63
CA ASP A 3 -5.76 -10.55 -2.69
C ASP A 3 -5.32 -10.04 -1.31
N TRP A 4 -5.85 -8.88 -0.93
CA TRP A 4 -5.61 -8.24 0.37
C TRP A 4 -6.12 -9.07 1.55
N PHE A 5 -7.01 -10.03 1.33
CA PHE A 5 -7.62 -10.86 2.37
C PHE A 5 -7.06 -12.28 2.41
N ASP A 6 -5.97 -12.54 1.68
CA ASP A 6 -5.25 -13.81 1.76
C ASP A 6 -4.80 -14.08 3.21
N ALA A 7 -5.16 -15.25 3.74
CA ALA A 7 -4.95 -15.61 5.14
C ALA A 7 -3.47 -15.65 5.57
N ARG A 8 -2.53 -15.62 4.62
CA ARG A 8 -1.09 -15.52 4.88
C ARG A 8 -0.67 -14.14 5.39
N TYR A 9 -1.49 -13.11 5.18
CA TYR A 9 -1.17 -11.74 5.56
C TYR A 9 -1.72 -11.40 6.94
N GLU A 10 -0.85 -10.94 7.84
CA GLU A 10 -1.24 -10.48 9.18
C GLU A 10 -1.44 -8.97 9.17
N ALA A 11 -2.66 -8.51 9.49
CA ALA A 11 -2.95 -7.09 9.62
C ALA A 11 -2.44 -6.54 10.95
N HIS A 12 -1.79 -5.37 10.91
CA HIS A 12 -1.32 -4.69 12.11
C HIS A 12 -2.28 -3.57 12.49
N ARG A 13 -2.76 -3.57 13.73
CA ARG A 13 -3.59 -2.47 14.24
C ARG A 13 -2.70 -1.32 14.67
N ILE A 14 -2.96 -0.14 14.11
CA ILE A 14 -2.24 1.09 14.45
C ILE A 14 -3.23 2.10 15.01
N TRP A 15 -2.89 2.71 16.13
CA TRP A 15 -3.72 3.74 16.75
C TRP A 15 -3.19 5.13 16.40
N PHE A 16 -4.00 5.94 15.72
CA PHE A 16 -3.68 7.35 15.49
C PHE A 16 -4.30 8.21 16.60
N GLY A 17 -3.52 9.18 17.10
CA GLY A 17 -3.97 10.16 18.10
C GLY A 17 -5.21 10.92 17.66
N ARG A 18 -5.99 11.44 18.62
CA ARG A 18 -7.35 11.96 18.46
C ARG A 18 -7.50 13.29 17.70
N GLU A 19 -6.54 13.69 16.87
CA GLU A 19 -6.64 14.92 16.07
C GLU A 19 -7.03 14.58 14.63
N GLU A 20 -8.22 15.06 14.24
CA GLU A 20 -8.86 15.05 12.92
C GLU A 20 -9.20 13.68 12.27
N TYR A 21 -8.35 12.66 12.40
CA TYR A 21 -8.58 11.29 11.88
C TYR A 21 -8.70 10.23 13.01
N GLY A 22 -8.89 10.68 14.24
CA GLY A 22 -8.86 9.87 15.45
C GLY A 22 -9.86 8.70 15.44
N GLY A 23 -9.33 7.48 15.52
CA GLY A 23 -10.10 6.25 15.69
C GLY A 23 -9.22 5.00 15.52
N GLU A 24 -9.73 3.84 15.95
CA GLU A 24 -9.12 2.55 15.61
C GLU A 24 -9.18 2.38 14.09
N ARG A 25 -8.04 2.09 13.48
CA ARG A 25 -7.95 1.71 12.07
C ARG A 25 -7.09 0.47 11.98
N ASP A 26 -7.66 -0.58 11.43
CA ASP A 26 -6.87 -1.74 11.02
C ASP A 26 -6.29 -1.42 9.64
N ILE A 27 -4.97 -1.48 9.58
CA ILE A 27 -4.20 -1.23 8.37
C ILE A 27 -3.45 -2.51 8.07
N LEU A 28 -3.52 -2.92 6.81
CA LEU A 28 -2.63 -3.96 6.32
C LEU A 28 -1.47 -3.27 5.60
N LEU A 29 -0.26 -3.50 6.10
CA LEU A 29 0.98 -3.10 5.45
C LEU A 29 1.68 -4.36 4.97
N LEU A 30 1.89 -4.45 3.66
CA LEU A 30 2.58 -5.56 3.04
C LEU A 30 3.91 -5.06 2.48
N PRO A 31 5.05 -5.50 3.04
CA PRO A 31 6.36 -5.17 2.48
C PRO A 31 6.41 -5.55 1.00
N CYS A 32 6.96 -4.68 0.17
CA CYS A 32 7.15 -4.94 -1.25
C CYS A 32 8.44 -4.29 -1.75
N GLU A 33 8.85 -4.66 -2.96
CA GLU A 33 9.97 -4.04 -3.67
C GLU A 33 9.46 -3.36 -4.94
N LEU A 34 9.88 -2.12 -5.17
CA LEU A 34 9.71 -1.44 -6.45
C LEU A 34 10.83 -1.88 -7.39
N VAL A 35 10.57 -2.91 -8.20
CA VAL A 35 11.57 -3.53 -9.09
C VAL A 35 12.09 -2.52 -10.11
N SER A 36 11.21 -1.65 -10.63
CA SER A 36 11.58 -0.59 -11.57
C SER A 36 12.53 0.47 -10.98
N PHE A 37 12.73 0.49 -9.66
CA PHE A 37 13.54 1.49 -8.96
C PHE A 37 14.63 0.84 -8.09
N ASP A 38 15.43 -0.05 -8.67
CA ASP A 38 16.56 -0.71 -8.00
C ASP A 38 16.13 -1.49 -6.74
N HIS A 39 15.04 -2.24 -6.85
CA HIS A 39 14.50 -3.06 -5.75
C HIS A 39 14.24 -2.27 -4.46
N ARG A 40 13.87 -0.99 -4.58
CA ARG A 40 13.64 -0.12 -3.43
C ARG A 40 12.53 -0.68 -2.55
N ARG A 41 12.78 -0.71 -1.24
CA ARG A 41 11.80 -1.17 -0.25
C ARG A 41 10.65 -0.17 -0.14
N SER A 42 9.44 -0.72 -0.18
CA SER A 42 8.19 0.01 -0.03
C SER A 42 7.17 -0.85 0.70
N PHE A 43 5.98 -0.30 0.89
CA PHE A 43 4.84 -1.04 1.41
C PHE A 43 3.64 -0.85 0.49
N LEU A 44 2.96 -1.93 0.16
CA LEU A 44 1.56 -1.84 -0.21
C LEU A 44 0.76 -1.58 1.06
N TRP A 45 -0.19 -0.66 1.02
CA TRP A 45 -1.06 -0.40 2.17
C TRP A 45 -2.53 -0.34 1.80
N THR A 46 -3.37 -0.78 2.73
CA THR A 46 -4.81 -0.56 2.65
C THR A 46 -5.45 -0.53 4.03
N PRO A 47 -6.45 0.33 4.27
CA PRO A 47 -7.33 0.20 5.43
C PRO A 47 -8.24 -1.03 5.24
N THR A 48 -8.14 -2.04 6.10
CA THR A 48 -8.84 -3.34 5.94
C THR A 48 -10.36 -3.20 5.86
N THR A 49 -10.94 -2.30 6.66
CA THR A 49 -12.40 -2.06 6.71
C THR A 49 -12.89 -1.29 5.48
N ALA A 50 -12.11 -0.33 4.97
CA ALA A 50 -12.51 0.45 3.80
C ALA A 50 -12.15 -0.24 2.46
N ALA A 51 -11.17 -1.14 2.45
CA ALA A 51 -10.83 -1.96 1.29
C ALA A 51 -11.98 -2.87 0.86
N ARG A 52 -12.79 -3.35 1.82
CA ARG A 52 -13.88 -4.29 1.60
C ARG A 52 -15.04 -3.70 0.80
N ASP A 53 -15.25 -2.38 0.90
CA ASP A 53 -16.36 -1.65 0.27
C ASP A 53 -15.89 -0.72 -0.87
N ARG A 54 -14.62 -0.80 -1.30
CA ARG A 54 -14.11 0.01 -2.41
C ARG A 54 -14.79 -0.37 -3.72
N ARG A 55 -15.24 0.64 -4.48
CA ARG A 55 -15.79 0.45 -5.84
C ARG A 55 -14.74 -0.09 -6.83
N ASP A 56 -13.46 0.19 -6.58
CA ASP A 56 -12.35 -0.14 -7.47
C ASP A 56 -11.30 -1.01 -6.73
N PRO A 57 -11.56 -2.32 -6.53
CA PRO A 57 -10.68 -3.22 -5.77
C PRO A 57 -9.32 -3.50 -6.44
N TRP A 58 -9.10 -3.01 -7.67
CA TRP A 58 -7.86 -3.17 -8.42
C TRP A 58 -6.86 -2.02 -8.26
N VAL A 59 -7.21 -0.98 -7.49
CA VAL A 59 -6.32 0.14 -7.21
C VAL A 59 -5.60 -0.11 -5.89
N ASP A 60 -4.29 -0.33 -5.98
CA ASP A 60 -3.41 -0.47 -4.83
C ASP A 60 -2.74 0.87 -4.47
N GLU A 61 -2.47 1.07 -3.18
CA GLU A 61 -1.75 2.24 -2.70
C GLU A 61 -0.36 1.83 -2.22
N ILE A 62 0.65 2.63 -2.57
CA ILE A 62 2.06 2.37 -2.25
C ILE A 62 2.57 3.47 -1.32
N VAL A 63 3.20 3.06 -0.22
CA VAL A 63 4.00 3.94 0.64
C VAL A 63 5.48 3.73 0.33
N ALA A 64 6.18 4.83 0.07
CA ALA A 64 7.61 4.86 -0.14
C ALA A 64 8.27 5.92 0.76
N ASP A 65 9.58 5.80 0.94
CA ASP A 65 10.40 6.75 1.69
C ASP A 65 10.65 8.07 0.94
N VAL A 66 10.31 8.13 -0.35
CA VAL A 66 10.40 9.32 -1.20
C VAL A 66 9.11 9.53 -2.00
N ASN A 67 8.87 10.77 -2.44
CA ASN A 67 7.83 11.04 -3.43
C ASN A 67 8.26 10.48 -4.79
N LEU A 68 7.65 9.37 -5.21
CA LEU A 68 8.05 8.64 -6.43
C LEU A 68 7.88 9.47 -7.70
N ARG A 69 6.82 10.28 -7.80
CA ARG A 69 6.58 11.15 -8.97
C ARG A 69 7.67 12.19 -9.12
N ASN A 70 8.01 12.89 -8.05
CA ASN A 70 9.04 13.93 -8.10
C ASN A 70 10.44 13.34 -8.27
N HIS A 71 10.72 12.20 -7.62
CA HIS A 71 12.06 11.62 -7.62
C HIS A 71 12.40 10.86 -8.91
N PHE A 72 11.42 10.18 -9.52
CA PHE A 72 11.60 9.38 -10.73
C PHE A 72 10.89 9.95 -11.97
N GLY A 73 10.19 11.09 -11.84
CA GLY A 73 9.50 11.76 -12.95
C GLY A 73 8.21 11.07 -13.40
N LEU A 74 7.57 10.27 -12.54
CA LEU A 74 6.41 9.45 -12.93
C LEU A 74 5.16 10.27 -13.26
N GLN A 75 4.47 9.83 -14.30
CA GLN A 75 3.22 10.38 -14.81
C GLN A 75 2.11 9.32 -14.82
N ASP A 76 0.88 9.77 -15.00
CA ASP A 76 -0.27 8.86 -15.14
C ASP A 76 -0.11 8.03 -16.41
N GLY A 77 -0.24 6.71 -16.29
CA GLY A 77 -0.03 5.76 -17.39
C GLY A 77 1.35 5.12 -17.40
N ASP A 78 2.31 5.62 -16.61
CA ASP A 78 3.61 4.96 -16.46
C ASP A 78 3.45 3.60 -15.77
N VAL A 79 4.19 2.60 -16.28
CA VAL A 79 4.17 1.23 -15.73
C VAL A 79 5.31 1.08 -14.73
N VAL A 80 4.96 0.65 -13.52
CA VAL A 80 5.90 0.33 -12.45
C VAL A 80 5.70 -1.13 -12.05
N GLU A 81 6.79 -1.89 -12.00
CA GLU A 81 6.79 -3.28 -11.55
C GLU A 81 7.03 -3.34 -10.03
N ILE A 82 6.20 -4.12 -9.36
CA ILE A 82 6.24 -4.33 -7.91
C ILE A 82 6.33 -5.82 -7.64
N ARG A 83 7.21 -6.19 -6.72
CA ARG A 83 7.30 -7.55 -6.18
C ARG A 83 6.73 -7.57 -4.77
N VAL A 84 5.75 -8.44 -4.55
CA VAL A 84 5.23 -8.75 -3.21
C VAL A 84 5.79 -10.11 -2.77
N PRO A 85 6.31 -10.24 -1.54
CA PRO A 85 6.71 -11.53 -0.97
C PRO A 85 5.54 -12.51 -0.94
N GLY A 86 5.79 -13.77 -1.28
CA GLY A 86 4.81 -14.86 -1.25
C GLY A 86 4.75 -15.59 0.08
#